data_AF-A0A2T2ZBU2-F1
#
_entry.id   AF-A0A2T2ZBU2-F1
#
_cell.length_a   1.000
_cell.length_b   1.000
_cell.length_c   1.000
_cell.angle_alpha   90.00
_cell.angle_beta   90.00
_cell.angle_gamma   90.00
#
_symmetry.space_group_name_H-M   'P 1'
#
loop_
_entity.id
_entity.type
_entity.pdbx_description
1 polymer ?
#
loop_
_entity_poly.entity_id
_entity_poly.type
_entity_poly.pdbx_seq_one_letter_code
_entity_poly.pdbx_strand_id
1 'polypeptide(L)'
;MRQEFVYRSHCRELLDRVAASLSPVSGTAAEVALAIMQASQKAPLNTAAFGLYVRMWIQAGFPHLESVTGSHEHYEAIAKSRIDDLEAETRTRLSVTDRAVGSIDCPGRHHGQPADDCEYARPSLAA
;
A
#
# COMPACT_ATOMS: atom_id res chain seq x y z
N MET A 1 0.22 20.64 0.34
CA MET A 1 0.53 19.33 -0.29
C MET A 1 1.70 18.59 0.39
N ARG A 2 1.79 18.55 1.73
CA ARG A 2 2.94 17.88 2.42
C ARG A 2 2.79 16.35 2.55
N GLN A 3 1.58 15.81 2.36
CA GLN A 3 1.24 14.39 2.59
C GLN A 3 0.73 13.68 1.33
N GLU A 4 0.72 14.36 0.18
CA GLU A 4 0.14 13.81 -1.04
C GLU A 4 0.86 12.54 -1.52
N PHE A 5 2.17 12.46 -1.33
CA PHE A 5 2.95 11.27 -1.69
C PHE A 5 2.49 10.02 -0.93
N VAL A 6 2.02 10.18 0.32
CA VAL A 6 1.48 9.08 1.14
C VAL A 6 0.18 8.56 0.55
N TYR A 7 -0.74 9.48 0.23
CA TYR A 7 -2.02 9.14 -0.39
C TYR A 7 -1.84 8.48 -1.76
N ARG A 8 -1.02 9.08 -2.62
CA ARG A 8 -0.73 8.53 -3.96
C ARG A 8 -0.08 7.15 -3.89
N SER A 9 0.85 6.94 -2.96
CA SER A 9 1.49 5.64 -2.73
C SER A 9 0.47 4.58 -2.29
N HIS A 10 -0.39 4.91 -1.32
CA HIS A 10 -1.46 4.04 -0.86
C HIS A 10 -2.40 3.66 -2.02
N CYS A 11 -2.92 4.64 -2.77
CA CYS A 11 -3.79 4.37 -3.91
C CYS A 11 -3.09 3.53 -4.99
N ARG A 12 -1.82 3.83 -5.32
CA ARG A 12 -1.05 3.09 -6.31
C ARG A 12 -0.95 1.61 -5.91
N GLU A 13 -0.54 1.30 -4.69
CA GLU A 13 -0.40 -0.10 -4.25
C GLU A 13 -1.74 -0.86 -4.31
N LEU A 14 -2.86 -0.21 -3.99
CA LEU A 14 -4.18 -0.81 -4.13
C LEU A 14 -4.54 -1.08 -5.59
N LEU A 15 -4.32 -0.11 -6.47
CA LEU A 15 -4.59 -0.24 -7.90
C LEU A 15 -3.70 -1.32 -8.55
N ASP A 16 -2.43 -1.38 -8.17
CA ASP A 16 -1.48 -2.39 -8.64
C ASP A 16 -1.94 -3.81 -8.23
N ARG A 17 -2.41 -3.98 -6.99
CA ARG A 17 -2.97 -5.26 -6.52
C ARG A 17 -4.21 -5.64 -7.31
N VAL A 18 -5.13 -4.69 -7.52
CA VAL A 18 -6.35 -4.92 -8.30
C VAL A 18 -6.01 -5.34 -9.74
N ALA A 19 -5.10 -4.61 -10.40
CA ALA A 19 -4.65 -4.92 -11.75
C ALA A 19 -3.99 -6.30 -11.84
N ALA A 20 -3.29 -6.73 -10.77
CA ALA A 20 -2.68 -8.05 -10.66
C ALA A 20 -3.65 -9.15 -10.18
N SER A 21 -4.96 -8.87 -10.04
CA SER A 21 -5.94 -9.80 -9.45
C SER A 21 -5.58 -10.29 -8.04
N LEU A 22 -4.87 -9.47 -7.28
CA LEU A 22 -4.51 -9.71 -5.88
C LEU A 22 -5.52 -9.04 -4.93
N SER A 23 -5.68 -9.61 -3.74
CA SER A 23 -6.57 -9.03 -2.72
C SER A 23 -6.08 -7.65 -2.26
N PRO A 24 -6.92 -6.60 -2.31
CA PRO A 24 -6.55 -5.29 -1.80
C PRO A 24 -6.73 -5.16 -0.28
N VAL A 25 -7.33 -6.16 0.39
CA VAL A 25 -7.77 -6.11 1.80
C VAL A 25 -6.64 -5.83 2.79
N SER A 26 -5.46 -6.43 2.61
CA SER A 26 -4.36 -6.30 3.57
C SER A 26 -3.79 -4.88 3.60
N GLY A 27 -3.22 -4.46 4.73
CA GLY A 27 -2.60 -3.13 4.84
C GLY A 27 -1.56 -2.87 3.75
N THR A 28 -1.52 -1.64 3.21
CA THR A 28 -0.50 -1.20 2.25
C THR A 28 0.81 -0.84 2.96
N ALA A 29 1.91 -0.77 2.22
CA ALA A 29 3.20 -0.35 2.77
C ALA A 29 3.12 1.06 3.39
N ALA A 30 2.39 1.98 2.75
CA ALA A 30 2.13 3.30 3.30
C ALA A 30 1.39 3.25 4.64
N GLU A 31 0.37 2.40 4.78
CA GLU A 31 -0.38 2.23 6.03
C GLU A 31 0.50 1.65 7.15
N VAL A 32 1.30 0.63 6.83
CA VAL A 32 2.22 0.02 7.80
C VAL A 32 3.28 1.04 8.25
N ALA A 33 3.88 1.80 7.33
CA ALA A 33 4.87 2.83 7.68
C ALA A 33 4.27 3.90 8.61
N LEU A 34 3.05 4.37 8.34
CA LEU A 34 2.35 5.31 9.22
C LEU A 34 2.01 4.72 10.58
N ALA A 35 1.57 3.45 10.64
CA ALA A 35 1.25 2.78 11.88
C ALA A 35 2.48 2.65 12.79
N ILE A 36 3.64 2.31 12.22
CA ILE A 36 4.91 2.22 12.96
C ILE A 36 5.39 3.61 13.40
N MET A 37 5.26 4.63 12.54
CA MET A 37 5.55 6.02 12.91
C MET A 37 4.65 6.51 14.07
N GLN A 38 3.38 6.09 14.11
CA GLN A 38 2.52 6.41 15.26
C GLN A 38 2.93 5.63 16.52
N ALA A 39 3.35 4.37 16.37
CA ALA A 39 3.84 3.57 17.50
C ALA A 39 5.13 4.15 18.10
N SER A 40 6.03 4.69 17.26
CA SER A 40 7.31 5.27 17.71
C SER A 40 7.14 6.51 18.59
N GLN A 41 6.01 7.21 18.48
CA GLN A 41 5.67 8.34 19.35
C GLN A 41 5.32 7.91 20.79
N LYS A 42 4.97 6.64 20.99
CA LYS A 42 4.59 6.08 22.30
C LYS A 42 5.72 5.32 22.97
N ALA A 43 6.56 4.65 22.18
CA ALA A 43 7.71 3.90 22.67
C ALA A 43 8.81 3.84 21.60
N PRO A 44 10.09 3.81 21.99
CA PRO A 44 11.19 3.60 21.05
C PRO A 44 11.03 2.30 20.25
N LEU A 45 11.37 2.35 18.96
CA LEU A 45 11.36 1.17 18.09
C LEU A 45 12.60 0.30 18.38
N ASN A 46 12.40 -1.01 18.44
CA ASN A 46 13.51 -1.96 18.41
C ASN A 46 14.02 -2.15 16.97
N THR A 47 15.13 -2.89 16.82
CA THR A 47 15.78 -3.16 15.53
C THR A 47 14.83 -3.68 14.45
N ALA A 48 13.97 -4.64 14.80
CA ALA A 48 13.05 -5.24 13.82
C ALA A 48 11.91 -4.28 13.44
N ALA A 49 11.35 -3.54 14.40
CA ALA A 49 10.30 -2.56 14.13
C ALA A 49 10.81 -1.38 13.29
N PHE A 50 12.03 -0.90 13.55
CA PHE A 50 12.67 0.10 12.71
C PHE A 50 13.01 -0.46 11.32
N GLY A 51 13.53 -1.69 11.24
CA GLY A 51 13.76 -2.37 9.96
C GLY A 51 12.49 -2.49 9.11
N LEU A 52 11.35 -2.86 9.72
CA LEU A 52 10.06 -2.87 9.05
C LEU A 52 9.65 -1.48 8.56
N TYR A 53 9.82 -0.45 9.38
CA TYR A 53 9.54 0.94 8.97
C TYR A 53 10.33 1.33 7.72
N VAL A 54 11.64 1.04 7.68
CA VAL A 54 12.50 1.33 6.53
C VAL A 54 12.07 0.54 5.30
N ARG A 55 11.80 -0.77 5.44
CA ARG A 55 11.31 -1.61 4.33
C ARG A 55 10.02 -1.04 3.73
N MET A 56 9.05 -0.70 4.58
CA MET A 56 7.77 -0.15 4.14
C MET A 56 7.91 1.24 3.53
N TRP A 57 8.82 2.08 4.03
CA TRP A 57 9.15 3.37 3.43
C TRP A 57 9.64 3.22 1.98
N ILE A 58 10.58 2.28 1.77
CA ILE A 58 11.12 1.97 0.43
C ILE A 58 10.04 1.37 -0.47
N GLN A 59 9.29 0.37 0.01
CA GLN A 59 8.25 -0.29 -0.78
C GLN A 59 7.09 0.65 -1.13
N ALA A 60 6.76 1.58 -0.24
CA ALA A 60 5.80 2.65 -0.52
C ALA A 60 6.31 3.64 -1.57
N GLY A 61 7.60 3.62 -1.93
CA GLY A 61 8.22 4.58 -2.82
C GLY A 61 8.19 6.00 -2.25
N PHE A 62 8.32 6.13 -0.93
CA PHE A 62 8.46 7.43 -0.28
C PHE A 62 9.80 8.07 -0.64
N PRO A 63 9.95 9.40 -0.48
CA PRO A 63 11.20 10.09 -0.80
C PRO A 63 12.41 9.46 -0.09
N HIS A 64 13.53 9.30 -0.80
CA HIS A 64 14.77 8.83 -0.18
C HIS A 64 15.20 9.79 0.93
N LEU A 65 15.47 9.23 2.11
CA LEU A 65 16.00 9.97 3.25
C LEU A 65 17.16 9.17 3.80
N GLU A 66 18.39 9.67 3.67
CA GLU A 66 19.60 8.94 4.07
C GLU A 66 19.53 8.42 5.51
N SER A 67 18.96 9.22 6.42
CA SER A 67 18.75 8.87 7.83
C SER A 67 17.74 7.74 8.09
N VAL A 68 16.96 7.35 7.08
CA VAL A 68 15.94 6.30 7.16
C VAL A 68 16.32 5.14 6.27
N THR A 69 16.54 5.37 4.99
CA THR A 69 16.74 4.34 3.98
C THR A 69 18.19 3.88 3.81
N GLY A 70 19.17 4.70 4.21
CA GLY A 70 20.60 4.42 4.00
C GLY A 70 21.13 3.19 4.75
N SER A 71 20.42 2.70 5.76
CA SER A 71 20.81 1.52 6.55
C SER A 71 19.89 0.31 6.34
N HIS A 72 19.05 0.31 5.30
CA HIS A 72 18.08 -0.77 5.05
C HIS A 72 18.71 -2.16 5.05
N GLU A 73 19.78 -2.34 4.28
CA GLU A 73 20.49 -3.63 4.14
C GLU A 73 21.00 -4.17 5.49
N HIS A 74 21.42 -3.27 6.39
CA HIS A 74 21.90 -3.65 7.72
C HIS A 74 20.78 -4.23 8.59
N TYR A 75 19.61 -3.57 8.61
CA TYR A 75 18.47 -4.06 9.39
C TYR A 75 17.92 -5.37 8.84
N GLU A 76 17.87 -5.52 7.52
CA GLU A 76 17.50 -6.79 6.87
C GLU A 76 18.47 -7.91 7.26
N ALA A 77 19.79 -7.68 7.17
CA ALA A 77 20.78 -8.69 7.51
C ALA A 77 20.66 -9.19 8.96
N ILE A 78 20.32 -8.31 9.91
CA ILE A 78 20.24 -8.66 11.34
C ILE A 78 18.91 -9.31 11.71
N ALA A 79 17.80 -8.77 11.20
CA ALA A 79 16.49 -9.03 11.78
C ALA A 79 15.44 -9.50 10.77
N LYS A 80 15.82 -9.86 9.54
CA LYS A 80 14.88 -10.20 8.45
C LYS A 80 13.73 -11.11 8.87
N SER A 81 14.00 -12.24 9.51
CA SER A 81 12.92 -13.17 9.94
C SER A 81 11.89 -12.47 10.83
N ARG A 82 12.35 -11.65 11.79
CA ARG A 82 11.44 -10.92 12.68
C ARG A 82 10.74 -9.77 11.98
N ILE A 83 11.39 -9.13 11.01
CA ILE A 83 10.78 -8.11 10.15
C ILE A 83 9.66 -8.74 9.31
N ASP A 84 9.89 -9.92 8.74
CA ASP A 84 8.89 -10.66 7.95
C ASP A 84 7.67 -11.02 8.81
N ASP A 85 7.89 -11.51 10.03
CA ASP A 85 6.79 -11.78 10.98
C ASP A 85 5.99 -10.52 11.32
N LEU A 86 6.68 -9.43 11.65
CA LEU A 86 6.02 -8.16 11.99
C LEU A 86 5.27 -7.57 10.79
N GLU A 87 5.79 -7.73 9.57
CA GLU A 87 5.12 -7.31 8.35
C GLU A 87 3.81 -8.08 8.17
N ALA A 88 3.86 -9.40 8.25
CA ALA A 88 2.68 -10.25 8.12
C ALA A 88 1.63 -9.89 9.17
N GLU A 89 2.03 -9.82 10.44
CA GLU A 89 1.14 -9.45 11.54
C GLU A 89 0.52 -8.06 11.32
N THR A 90 1.33 -7.05 11.00
CA THR A 90 0.86 -5.67 10.88
C THR A 90 -0.07 -5.50 9.68
N ARG A 91 0.26 -6.10 8.52
CA ARG A 91 -0.63 -6.07 7.35
C ARG A 91 -1.96 -6.77 7.62
N THR A 92 -1.94 -7.88 8.34
CA THR A 92 -3.18 -8.56 8.77
C THR A 92 -4.00 -7.67 9.70
N ARG A 93 -3.38 -7.06 10.72
CA ARG A 93 -4.10 -6.19 11.68
C ARG A 93 -4.64 -4.91 11.05
N LEU A 94 -4.00 -4.42 10.00
CA LEU A 94 -4.45 -3.26 9.22
C LEU A 94 -5.41 -3.62 8.08
N SER A 95 -5.88 -4.87 8.02
CA SER A 95 -6.80 -5.30 6.96
C SER A 95 -8.12 -4.52 7.01
N VAL A 96 -8.61 -4.14 5.84
CA VAL A 96 -9.89 -3.44 5.64
C VAL A 96 -10.79 -4.36 4.83
N THR A 97 -11.71 -5.06 5.50
CA THR A 97 -12.48 -6.17 4.91
C THR A 97 -13.43 -5.76 3.79
N ASP A 98 -13.89 -4.51 3.81
CA ASP A 98 -14.73 -3.89 2.78
C ASP A 98 -13.92 -3.26 1.64
N ARG A 99 -12.59 -3.26 1.73
CA ARG A 99 -11.71 -2.91 0.62
C ARG A 99 -11.66 -4.06 -0.37
N ALA A 100 -12.69 -4.14 -1.19
CA ALA A 100 -12.82 -5.09 -2.28
C ALA A 100 -13.32 -4.37 -3.53
N VAL A 101 -12.90 -4.86 -4.70
CA VAL A 101 -13.49 -4.41 -5.97
C VAL A 101 -14.83 -5.11 -6.11
N GLY A 102 -15.90 -4.33 -6.00
CA GLY A 102 -17.26 -4.81 -6.28
C GLY A 102 -17.51 -4.95 -7.77
N SER A 103 -18.78 -5.12 -8.15
CA SER A 103 -19.17 -5.01 -9.55
C SER A 103 -18.83 -3.63 -10.08
N ILE A 104 -18.04 -3.57 -11.16
CA ILE A 104 -17.78 -2.33 -11.87
C ILE A 104 -18.93 -2.07 -12.83
N ASP A 105 -19.67 -0.99 -12.56
CA ASP A 105 -20.69 -0.49 -13.47
C ASP A 105 -20.05 0.55 -14.39
N CYS A 106 -19.70 0.14 -15.60
CA CYS A 106 -19.18 1.03 -16.63
C CYS A 106 -20.23 1.23 -17.74
N PRO A 107 -20.61 2.47 -18.07
CA PRO A 107 -21.54 2.75 -19.17
C PRO A 107 -20.92 2.59 -20.57
N GLY A 108 -19.66 2.11 -20.66
CA GLY A 108 -18.93 1.98 -21.92
C GLY A 108 -18.45 3.32 -22.50
N ARG A 109 -18.36 4.37 -21.67
CA ARG A 109 -17.83 5.68 -22.04
C ARG A 109 -16.74 6.14 -21.09
N HIS A 110 -15.54 6.36 -21.61
CA HIS A 110 -14.40 6.87 -20.84
C HIS A 110 -14.05 8.28 -21.34
N HIS A 111 -13.94 9.25 -20.41
CA HIS A 111 -13.70 10.66 -20.75
C HIS A 111 -14.66 11.24 -21.80
N GLY A 112 -15.91 10.78 -21.80
CA GLY A 112 -16.94 11.22 -22.74
C GLY A 112 -16.90 10.54 -24.12
N GLN A 113 -15.92 9.68 -24.40
CA GLN A 113 -15.83 8.91 -25.66
C GLN A 113 -16.26 7.45 -25.44
N PRO A 114 -16.86 6.78 -26.44
CA PRO A 114 -17.06 5.34 -26.40
C PRO A 114 -15.73 4.60 -26.16
N ALA A 115 -15.75 3.59 -25.29
CA ALA A 115 -14.62 2.74 -25.00
C ALA A 115 -14.93 1.31 -25.44
N ASP A 116 -14.70 1.04 -26.74
CA ASP A 116 -15.10 -0.20 -27.40
C ASP A 116 -14.34 -1.44 -26.87
N ASP A 117 -13.20 -1.23 -26.20
CA ASP A 117 -12.34 -2.25 -25.59
C ASP A 117 -12.57 -2.44 -24.08
N CYS A 118 -13.53 -1.73 -23.49
CA CYS A 118 -13.78 -1.84 -22.05
C CYS A 118 -14.50 -3.15 -21.71
N GLU A 119 -13.79 -4.08 -21.06
CA GLU A 119 -14.33 -5.37 -20.60
C GLU A 119 -15.47 -5.22 -19.57
N TYR A 120 -15.55 -4.08 -18.89
CA TYR A 120 -16.60 -3.78 -17.91
C TYR A 120 -17.81 -3.06 -18.50
N ALA A 121 -17.79 -2.73 -19.80
CA ALA A 121 -18.88 -1.99 -20.43
C ALA A 121 -20.19 -2.79 -20.35
N ARG A 122 -21.21 -2.16 -19.78
CA ARG A 122 -22.59 -2.66 -19.78
C ARG A 122 -23.44 -1.70 -20.60
N PRO A 123 -23.64 -1.96 -21.91
CA PRO A 123 -24.38 -1.07 -22.81
C PRO A 123 -25.82 -0.78 -22.36
N SER A 124 -26.41 -1.65 -21.54
CA SER A 124 -27.72 -1.46 -20.92
C SER A 124 -27.79 -0.27 -19.94
N LEU A 125 -26.65 0.27 -19.51
CA LEU A 125 -26.55 1.44 -18.62
C LEU A 125 -26.36 2.77 -19.37
N ALA A 126 -26.30 2.77 -20.70
CA ALA A 126 -25.98 3.94 -21.52
C ALA A 126 -27.19 4.84 -21.88
N ALA A 127 -28.27 4.79 -21.10
CA ALA A 127 -29.52 5.54 -21.34
C ALA A 127 -29.35 7.06 -21.27
#